data_AF-A0A352AYT2-F1
#
_entry.id   AF-A0A352AYT2-F1
#
_cell.length_a   1.000
_cell.length_b   1.000
_cell.length_c   1.000
_cell.angle_alpha   90.00
_cell.angle_beta   90.00
_cell.angle_gamma   90.00
#
_symmetry.space_group_name_H-M   'P 1'
#
loop_
_entity.id
_entity.type
_entity.pdbx_description
1 polymer ?
#
loop_
_entity_poly.entity_id
_entity_poly.type
_entity_poly.pdbx_seq_one_letter_code
_entity_poly.pdbx_strand_id
1 'polypeptide(L)' 'MTDRTVLSELDILRALKRIAHEILEANSGPEDLLIVGIPTRGAPLAERICKILKEIEPAHSFESGVLDITLYRD' A
#
# COMPACT_ATOMS: atom_id res chain seq x y z
N MET A 1 -19.82 8.83 23.81
CA MET A 1 -18.84 9.69 23.11
C MET A 1 -19.13 9.57 21.63
N THR A 2 -19.30 10.65 20.90
CA THR A 2 -19.44 10.63 19.44
C THR A 2 -18.06 10.55 18.83
N ASP A 3 -17.79 9.47 18.09
CA ASP A 3 -16.50 9.28 17.43
C ASP A 3 -16.28 10.36 16.36
N ARG A 4 -15.11 10.99 16.37
CA ARG A 4 -14.69 11.96 15.36
C ARG A 4 -13.96 11.23 14.23
N THR A 5 -14.52 11.27 13.03
CA THR A 5 -13.85 10.78 11.82
C THR A 5 -12.60 11.62 11.54
N VAL A 6 -11.43 10.97 11.45
CA VAL A 6 -10.15 11.62 11.12
C VAL A 6 -9.95 11.72 9.61
N LEU A 7 -10.25 10.64 8.88
CA LEU A 7 -10.17 10.57 7.42
C LEU A 7 -11.46 9.99 6.87
N SER A 8 -12.03 10.64 5.87
CA SER A 8 -13.12 10.05 5.09
C SER A 8 -12.59 8.97 4.15
N GLU A 9 -13.51 8.18 3.58
CA GLU A 9 -13.17 7.20 2.54
C GLU A 9 -12.44 7.85 1.36
N LEU A 10 -12.89 9.02 0.92
CA LEU A 10 -12.28 9.75 -0.19
C LEU A 10 -10.87 10.24 0.16
N ASP A 11 -10.63 10.64 1.41
CA ASP A 11 -9.30 11.06 1.86
C ASP A 11 -8.33 9.87 1.85
N ILE A 12 -8.78 8.69 2.28
CA ILE A 12 -7.99 7.45 2.24
C ILE A 12 -7.66 7.09 0.79
N LEU A 13 -8.64 7.11 -0.12
CA LEU A 13 -8.42 6.79 -1.53
C LEU A 13 -7.40 7.74 -2.18
N ARG A 14 -7.51 9.05 -1.92
CA ARG A 14 -6.53 10.04 -2.39
C ARG A 14 -5.14 9.79 -1.83
N ALA A 15 -5.04 9.52 -0.53
CA ALA A 15 -3.77 9.23 0.12
C ALA A 15 -3.10 7.98 -0.46
N LEU A 16 -3.85 6.91 -0.71
CA LEU A 16 -3.31 5.68 -1.30
C LEU A 16 -2.83 5.87 -2.73
N LYS A 17 -3.57 6.64 -3.55
CA LYS A 17 -3.12 6.99 -4.91
C LYS A 17 -1.83 7.80 -4.90
N ARG A 18 -1.73 8.78 -4.00
CA ARG A 18 -0.50 9.56 -3.82
C ARG A 18 0.68 8.66 -3.42
N ILE A 19 0.49 7.80 -2.43
CA ILE A 19 1.52 6.86 -1.98
C ILE A 19 1.96 5.93 -3.13
N ALA A 20 1.04 5.44 -3.94
CA ALA A 20 1.38 4.57 -5.08
C ALA A 20 2.26 5.29 -6.11
N HIS A 21 1.96 6.54 -6.46
CA HIS A 21 2.83 7.33 -7.34
C HIS A 21 4.20 7.59 -6.72
N GLU A 22 4.25 7.95 -5.43
CA GLU A 22 5.51 8.19 -4.70
C GLU A 22 6.38 6.93 -4.63
N ILE A 23 5.79 5.74 -4.49
CA ILE A 23 6.52 4.47 -4.53
C ILE A 23 7.21 4.28 -5.89
N LEU A 24 6.50 4.49 -7.01
CA LEU A 24 7.09 4.33 -8.34
C LEU A 24 8.20 5.35 -8.60
N GLU A 25 7.97 6.61 -8.22
CA GLU A 25 8.96 7.69 -8.36
C GLU A 25 10.22 7.38 -7.54
N ALA A 26 10.07 6.96 -6.29
CA ALA A 26 11.19 6.65 -5.41
C ALA A 26 12.03 5.47 -5.90
N ASN A 27 11.44 4.52 -6.62
CA ASN A 27 12.11 3.34 -7.16
C ASN A 27 12.53 3.50 -8.64
N SER A 28 12.32 4.69 -9.24
CA SER A 28 12.60 4.96 -10.67
C SER A 28 11.85 4.05 -11.64
N GLY A 29 10.69 3.54 -11.23
CA GLY A 29 9.91 2.58 -12.00
C GLY A 29 9.43 1.39 -11.16
N PRO A 30 8.69 0.46 -11.79
CA PRO A 30 8.18 -0.73 -11.13
C PRO A 30 9.14 -1.92 -11.10
N GLU A 31 10.31 -1.82 -11.74
CA GLU A 31 11.28 -2.90 -11.84
C GLU A 31 11.72 -3.43 -10.46
N ASP A 32 11.66 -4.75 -10.29
CA ASP A 32 12.00 -5.46 -9.05
C ASP A 32 11.27 -4.96 -7.78
N LEU A 33 10.05 -4.41 -7.94
CA LEU A 33 9.25 -3.90 -6.84
C LEU A 33 8.34 -4.98 -6.21
N LEU A 34 8.50 -5.21 -4.90
CA LEU A 34 7.61 -6.04 -4.08
C LEU A 34 7.01 -5.21 -2.93
N ILE A 35 5.69 -5.29 -2.74
CA ILE A 35 5.02 -4.64 -1.61
C ILE A 35 4.79 -5.68 -0.52
N VAL A 36 5.25 -5.40 0.70
CA VAL A 36 5.08 -6.33 1.83
C VAL A 36 4.28 -5.67 2.95
N GLY A 37 3.14 -6.24 3.28
CA GLY A 37 2.27 -5.77 4.36
C GLY A 37 2.62 -6.39 5.70
N ILE A 38 2.64 -5.59 6.77
CA ILE A 38 2.79 -6.10 8.14
C ILE A 38 1.40 -6.39 8.74
N PRO A 39 1.16 -7.57 9.33
CA PRO A 39 -0.12 -7.90 9.95
C PRO A 39 -0.52 -6.94 11.09
N THR A 40 -1.82 -6.64 11.27
CA THR A 40 -2.99 -7.22 10.56
C THR A 40 -3.54 -6.31 9.45
N ARG A 41 -3.48 -4.99 9.63
CA ARG A 41 -4.05 -4.00 8.69
C ARG A 41 -3.10 -3.61 7.56
N GLY A 42 -1.79 -3.87 7.70
CA GLY A 42 -0.82 -3.62 6.64
C GLY A 42 -0.96 -4.60 5.46
N ALA A 43 -1.37 -5.85 5.70
CA ALA A 43 -1.64 -6.83 4.65
C ALA A 43 -2.72 -6.36 3.63
N PRO A 44 -3.96 -6.02 4.05
CA PRO A 44 -4.96 -5.50 3.12
C PRO A 44 -4.60 -4.11 2.56
N LEU A 45 -3.74 -3.34 3.23
CA LEU A 45 -3.23 -2.07 2.70
C LEU A 45 -2.26 -2.29 1.54
N ALA A 46 -1.34 -3.25 1.68
CA ALA A 46 -0.40 -3.65 0.63
C ALA A 46 -1.15 -4.14 -0.63
N GLU A 47 -2.18 -4.96 -0.45
CA GLU A 47 -3.04 -5.40 -1.56
C GLU A 47 -3.73 -4.22 -2.27
N ARG A 48 -4.23 -3.23 -1.52
CA ARG A 48 -4.85 -2.01 -2.10
C ARG A 48 -3.85 -1.19 -2.87
N ILE A 49 -2.64 -1.01 -2.34
CA ILE A 49 -1.57 -0.30 -3.04
C ILE A 49 -1.20 -1.04 -4.33
N CYS A 50 -1.04 -2.37 -4.30
CA CYS A 50 -0.78 -3.17 -5.51
C CYS A 50 -1.87 -3.03 -6.57
N LYS A 51 -3.16 -2.98 -6.17
CA LYS A 51 -4.26 -2.73 -7.12
C LYS A 51 -4.15 -1.36 -7.78
N ILE A 52 -3.85 -0.32 -7.00
CA ILE A 52 -3.66 1.02 -7.53
C ILE A 52 -2.42 1.09 -8.45
N LEU A 53 -1.32 0.44 -8.09
CA LEU A 53 -0.12 0.35 -8.92
C LEU A 53 -0.43 -0.33 -10.27
N LYS A 54 -1.23 -1.40 -10.26
CA LYS A 54 -1.72 -2.06 -11.49
C LYS A 54 -2.61 -1.15 -12.36
N GLU A 55 -3.38 -0.25 -11.74
CA GLU A 55 -4.16 0.75 -12.48
C GLU A 55 -3.26 1.82 -13.13
N ILE A 56 -2.16 2.21 -12.46
CA ILE A 56 -1.20 3.21 -12.95
C ILE A 56 -0.30 2.64 -14.04
N GLU A 57 0.26 1.44 -13.82
CA GLU A 57 1.19 0.74 -14.71
C GLU A 57 0.65 -0.64 -15.11
N PRO A 58 -0.37 -0.71 -15.99
CA PRO A 58 -1.05 -1.96 -16.33
C PRO A 58 -0.17 -2.97 -17.09
N ALA A 59 0.97 -2.52 -17.64
CA ALA A 59 1.94 -3.39 -18.30
C ALA A 59 2.82 -4.18 -17.31
N HIS A 60 2.79 -3.83 -16.01
CA HIS A 60 3.64 -4.45 -14.99
C HIS A 60 2.83 -5.30 -14.01
N SER A 61 3.41 -6.41 -13.56
CA SER A 61 2.84 -7.28 -12.54
C SER A 61 3.28 -6.85 -11.16
N PHE A 62 2.34 -6.41 -10.33
CA PHE A 62 2.61 -6.12 -8.91
C PHE A 62 2.11 -7.24 -8.01
N GLU A 63 2.95 -7.66 -7.08
CA GLU A 63 2.64 -8.66 -6.08
C GLU A 63 2.72 -8.07 -4.67
N SER A 64 1.84 -8.56 -3.79
CA SER A 64 1.87 -8.23 -2.37
C SER A 64 2.17 -9.47 -1.54
N GLY A 65 3.14 -9.35 -0.64
CA GLY A 65 3.43 -10.35 0.38
C GLY A 65 3.01 -9.89 1.78
N VAL A 66 3.17 -10.79 2.76
CA VAL A 66 2.96 -10.48 4.18
C VAL A 66 4.19 -10.91 4.97
N LEU A 67 4.66 -10.04 5.86
CA LEU A 67 5.76 -10.33 6.77
C LEU A 67 5.28 -10.26 8.22
N ASP A 68 5.22 -11.42 8.87
CA ASP A 68 4.93 -11.50 10.29
C ASP A 68 6.19 -11.15 11.11
N ILE A 69 6.13 -10.01 11.78
CA ILE A 69 7.21 -9.49 12.63
C ILE A 69 7.00 -9.82 14.11
N THR A 70 6.03 -10.66 14.49
CA THR A 70 5.63 -10.87 15.90
C THR A 70 6.81 -11.27 16.80
N LEU A 71 7.73 -12.08 16.30
CA LEU A 71 8.92 -12.53 17.05
C LEU A 71 10.09 -11.53 17.04
N TYR A 72 9.94 -10.41 16.34
CA TYR A 72 10.97 -9.39 16.12
C TYR A 72 10.49 -7.99 16.57
N ARG A 73 9.48 -7.96 17.46
CA ARG A 73 9.02 -6.75 18.13
C ARG A 73 9.71 -6.68 19.48
N ASP A 74 10.60 -5.70 19.64
CA ASP A 74 11.15 -5.26 20.93
C ASP A 74 10.41 -4.01 21.43
#